data_AF-A0A1I7V3U6-F1
#
_entry.id   AF-A0A1I7V3U6-F1
#
_cell.length_a   1.000
_cell.length_b   1.000
_cell.length_c   1.000
_cell.angle_alpha   90.00
_cell.angle_beta   90.00
_cell.angle_gamma   90.00
#
_symmetry.space_group_name_H-M   'P 1'
#
loop_
_entity.id
_entity.type
_entity.pdbx_description
1 polymer ?
#
loop_
_entity_poly.entity_id
_entity_poly.type
_entity_poly.pdbx_seq_one_letter_code
_entity_poly.pdbx_strand_id
1 'polypeptide(L)'
;MIVRKYDIPISYRWYKIVIEVEKESGRRKIFLDSALKVEDQVYQLVAQILDIEGTKILIKDFDDTFGSKTLDQHIYDHSLTHATWEVTLPGAAKTKVVANKEPKEETVYFRGKKLPGITRTNVFAAFCNLEWSYQEVQFKIEFRLERTWTGTLVMDKSIVPHFIPSTG
;
A
#
# COMPACT_ATOMS: atom_id res chain seq x y z
N MET A 1 -16.36 -21.56 -1.92
CA MET A 1 -16.12 -20.12 -1.72
C MET A 1 -14.90 -19.71 -2.54
N ILE A 2 -14.98 -18.62 -3.30
CA ILE A 2 -13.84 -17.97 -3.96
C ILE A 2 -13.52 -16.72 -3.14
N VAL A 3 -12.25 -16.50 -2.81
CA VAL A 3 -11.81 -15.31 -2.07
C VAL A 3 -10.66 -14.67 -2.81
N ARG A 4 -10.83 -13.40 -3.22
CA ARG A 4 -9.76 -12.57 -3.78
C ARG A 4 -9.38 -11.48 -2.79
N LYS A 5 -8.08 -11.20 -2.65
CA LYS A 5 -7.55 -10.22 -1.70
C LYS A 5 -6.56 -9.29 -2.37
N TYR A 6 -6.88 -8.01 -2.38
CA TYR A 6 -6.00 -6.99 -2.94
C TYR A 6 -5.59 -5.98 -1.88
N ASP A 7 -4.31 -5.67 -1.82
CA ASP A 7 -3.78 -4.50 -1.12
C ASP A 7 -3.59 -3.38 -2.14
N ILE A 8 -4.52 -2.43 -2.21
CA ILE A 8 -4.52 -1.37 -3.23
C ILE A 8 -3.94 -0.08 -2.67
N PRO A 9 -2.86 0.47 -3.25
CA PRO A 9 -2.40 1.80 -2.92
C PRO A 9 -3.32 2.84 -3.56
N ILE A 10 -3.89 3.74 -2.77
CA ILE A 10 -4.65 4.90 -3.24
C ILE A 10 -4.02 6.14 -2.64
N SER A 11 -3.58 7.04 -3.53
CA SER A 11 -2.64 8.11 -3.18
C SER A 11 -1.40 7.50 -2.53
N TYR A 12 -1.37 7.41 -1.19
CA TYR A 12 -0.26 6.83 -0.42
C TYR A 12 -0.74 6.04 0.81
N ARG A 13 -2.03 5.70 0.85
CA ARG A 13 -2.61 4.78 1.82
C ARG A 13 -2.93 3.48 1.11
N TRP A 14 -2.66 2.37 1.79
CA TRP A 14 -3.03 1.07 1.27
C TRP A 14 -4.34 0.62 1.90
N TYR A 15 -5.24 0.16 1.05
CA TYR A 15 -6.55 -0.36 1.40
C TYR A 15 -6.61 -1.85 1.13
N LYS A 16 -7.19 -2.60 2.07
CA LYS A 16 -7.42 -4.03 1.86
C LYS A 16 -8.81 -4.24 1.30
N ILE A 17 -8.89 -4.74 0.08
CA ILE A 17 -10.13 -5.17 -0.56
C ILE A 17 -10.20 -6.69 -0.47
N VAL A 18 -11.28 -7.21 0.10
CA VAL A 18 -11.56 -8.66 0.12
C VAL A 18 -12.88 -8.89 -0.60
N ILE A 19 -12.85 -9.73 -1.62
CA ILE A 19 -14.03 -10.13 -2.39
C ILE A 19 -14.28 -11.60 -2.09
N GLU A 20 -15.43 -11.90 -1.50
CA GLU A 20 -15.87 -13.26 -1.20
C GLU A 20 -17.06 -13.59 -2.10
N VAL A 21 -16.99 -14.72 -2.81
CA VAL A 21 -18.08 -15.24 -3.65
C VAL A 21 -18.44 -16.66 -3.22
N GLU A 22 -19.68 -16.85 -2.81
CA GLU A 22 -20.26 -18.15 -2.50
C GLU A 22 -20.74 -18.82 -3.80
N LYS A 23 -20.15 -19.97 -4.16
CA LYS A 23 -20.37 -20.61 -5.46
C LYS A 23 -21.81 -21.11 -5.65
N GLU A 24 -22.44 -21.58 -4.57
CA GLU A 24 -23.77 -22.22 -4.63
C GLU A 24 -24.89 -21.19 -4.70
N SER A 25 -24.79 -20.14 -3.88
CA SER A 25 -25.80 -19.09 -3.80
C SER A 25 -25.55 -17.95 -4.79
N GLY A 26 -24.34 -17.83 -5.33
CA GLY A 26 -23.90 -16.66 -6.11
C GLY A 26 -23.75 -15.39 -5.27
N ARG A 27 -23.87 -15.47 -3.94
CA ARG A 27 -23.78 -14.32 -3.04
C ARG A 27 -22.35 -13.80 -3.01
N ARG A 28 -22.19 -12.51 -3.26
CA ARG A 28 -20.91 -11.80 -3.21
C ARG A 28 -20.89 -10.79 -2.07
N LYS A 29 -19.76 -10.72 -1.39
CA LYS A 29 -19.46 -9.74 -0.35
C LYS A 29 -18.15 -9.05 -0.66
N ILE A 30 -18.15 -7.73 -0.56
CA ILE A 30 -16.96 -6.90 -0.78
C ILE A 30 -16.68 -6.15 0.51
N PHE A 31 -15.49 -6.37 1.06
CA PHE A 31 -15.01 -5.72 2.27
C PHE A 31 -13.89 -4.74 1.94
N LEU A 32 -13.94 -3.56 2.55
CA LEU A 32 -12.87 -2.57 2.54
C LEU A 32 -12.35 -2.39 3.96
N ASP A 33 -11.07 -2.68 4.19
CA ASP A 33 -10.45 -2.64 5.52
C ASP A 33 -11.27 -3.43 6.58
N SER A 34 -11.82 -4.58 6.17
CA SER A 34 -12.71 -5.46 6.95
C SER A 34 -14.15 -4.97 7.15
N ALA A 35 -14.50 -3.75 6.73
CA ALA A 35 -15.87 -3.27 6.75
C ALA A 35 -16.62 -3.76 5.49
N LEU A 36 -17.77 -4.43 5.67
CA LEU A 36 -18.64 -4.81 4.57
C LEU A 36 -19.14 -3.56 3.86
N LYS A 37 -18.89 -3.45 2.55
CA LYS A 37 -19.32 -2.33 1.70
C LYS A 37 -20.43 -2.72 0.75
N VAL A 38 -20.39 -3.94 0.24
CA VAL A 38 -21.37 -4.43 -0.73
C VAL A 38 -21.71 -5.86 -0.37
N GLU A 39 -22.99 -6.17 -0.44
CA GLU A 39 -23.50 -7.53 -0.44
C GLU A 39 -24.56 -7.64 -1.54
N ASP A 40 -24.31 -8.51 -2.53
CA ASP A 40 -25.16 -8.64 -3.71
C ASP A 40 -25.11 -10.07 -4.29
N GLN A 41 -25.73 -10.24 -5.47
CA GLN A 41 -25.77 -11.49 -6.21
C GLN A 41 -25.01 -11.32 -7.53
N VAL A 42 -24.00 -12.18 -7.75
CA VAL A 42 -23.10 -12.10 -8.92
C VAL A 42 -23.86 -12.14 -10.25
N TYR A 43 -24.87 -13.00 -10.35
CA TYR A 43 -25.66 -13.17 -11.57
C TYR A 43 -26.59 -11.99 -11.89
N GLN A 44 -26.73 -11.00 -11.00
CA GLN A 44 -27.57 -9.82 -11.20
C GLN A 44 -26.76 -8.59 -11.68
N LEU A 45 -25.44 -8.56 -11.45
CA LEU A 45 -24.61 -7.37 -11.66
C LEU A 45 -23.26 -7.75 -12.28
N VAL A 46 -23.07 -7.35 -13.55
CA VAL A 46 -21.83 -7.60 -14.33
C VAL A 46 -20.60 -6.90 -13.74
N ALA A 47 -20.79 -5.79 -13.02
CA ALA A 47 -19.70 -5.07 -12.36
C ALA A 47 -20.20 -4.21 -11.20
N GLN A 48 -19.33 -3.98 -10.22
CA GLN A 48 -19.56 -3.08 -9.09
C GLN A 48 -18.50 -1.97 -9.08
N ILE A 49 -18.91 -0.72 -8.83
CA ILE A 49 -17.99 0.39 -8.62
C ILE A 49 -17.84 0.65 -7.13
N LEU A 50 -16.62 0.53 -6.61
CA LEU A 50 -16.25 0.92 -5.25
C LEU A 50 -15.53 2.27 -5.33
N ASP A 51 -16.07 3.28 -4.64
CA ASP A 51 -15.44 4.59 -4.51
C ASP A 51 -14.64 4.67 -3.20
N ILE A 52 -13.34 4.93 -3.30
CA ILE A 52 -12.44 5.11 -2.17
C ILE A 52 -11.73 6.44 -2.35
N GLU A 53 -12.06 7.44 -1.51
CA GLU A 53 -11.46 8.77 -1.56
C GLU A 53 -11.53 9.43 -2.96
N GLY A 54 -12.64 9.26 -3.69
CA GLY A 54 -12.83 9.78 -5.04
C GLY A 54 -12.21 8.92 -6.16
N THR A 55 -11.53 7.85 -5.77
CA THR A 55 -10.96 6.86 -6.70
C THR A 55 -11.96 5.74 -6.95
N LYS A 56 -12.33 5.54 -8.21
CA LYS A 56 -13.31 4.51 -8.62
C LYS A 56 -12.60 3.23 -9.03
N ILE A 57 -12.88 2.15 -8.30
CA ILE A 57 -12.42 0.79 -8.59
C ILE A 57 -13.58 -0.01 -9.16
N LEU A 58 -13.37 -0.64 -10.31
CA LEU A 58 -14.35 -1.47 -10.97
C LEU A 58 -14.04 -2.94 -10.67
N ILE A 59 -14.90 -3.55 -9.87
CA ILE A 59 -14.82 -4.96 -9.48
C ILE A 59 -15.71 -5.76 -10.44
N LYS A 60 -15.12 -6.74 -11.14
CA LYS A 60 -15.81 -7.62 -12.08
C LYS A 60 -15.64 -9.07 -11.65
N ASP A 61 -16.39 -9.97 -12.24
CA ASP A 61 -16.31 -11.38 -11.84
C ASP A 61 -14.99 -12.04 -12.23
N PHE A 62 -14.36 -11.58 -13.33
CA PHE A 62 -13.16 -12.20 -13.92
C PHE A 62 -11.98 -11.24 -14.14
N ASP A 63 -12.18 -9.92 -14.17
CA ASP A 63 -11.12 -8.92 -14.40
C ASP A 63 -11.33 -7.67 -13.52
N ASP A 64 -10.74 -7.65 -12.34
CA ASP A 64 -10.83 -6.49 -11.43
C ASP A 64 -9.90 -5.36 -11.92
N THR A 65 -10.46 -4.16 -12.12
CA THR A 65 -9.77 -3.03 -12.79
C THR A 65 -9.78 -1.74 -11.96
N PHE A 66 -8.68 -1.01 -12.01
CA PHE A 66 -8.48 0.36 -11.53
C PHE A 66 -8.42 1.31 -12.74
N GLY A 67 -9.52 2.00 -13.05
CA GLY A 67 -9.62 2.77 -14.31
C GLY A 67 -9.51 1.87 -15.53
N SER A 68 -8.45 2.02 -16.34
CA SER A 68 -8.16 1.19 -17.52
C SER A 68 -7.15 0.04 -17.26
N LYS A 69 -6.61 -0.07 -16.04
CA LYS A 69 -5.60 -1.07 -15.66
C LYS A 69 -6.20 -2.15 -14.78
N THR A 70 -5.60 -3.34 -14.70
CA THR A 70 -5.96 -4.31 -13.66
C THR A 70 -5.49 -3.84 -12.29
N LEU A 71 -6.10 -4.36 -11.22
CA LEU A 71 -5.64 -4.09 -9.85
C LEU A 71 -4.16 -4.46 -9.66
N ASP A 72 -3.72 -5.58 -10.22
CA ASP A 72 -2.33 -6.04 -10.12
C ASP A 72 -1.35 -5.12 -10.82
N GLN A 73 -1.71 -4.64 -12.02
CA GLN A 73 -0.88 -3.68 -12.76
C GLN A 73 -0.76 -2.36 -11.99
N HIS A 74 -1.84 -1.91 -11.34
CA HIS A 74 -1.82 -0.70 -10.51
C HIS A 74 -0.90 -0.87 -9.29
N ILE A 75 -0.95 -2.02 -8.61
CA ILE A 75 -0.04 -2.36 -7.51
C ILE A 75 1.42 -2.38 -8.01
N TYR A 76 1.66 -3.02 -9.16
CA TYR A 76 2.98 -3.12 -9.77
C TYR A 76 3.55 -1.74 -10.12
N ASP A 77 2.79 -0.90 -10.81
CA ASP A 77 3.22 0.44 -11.21
C ASP A 77 3.58 1.31 -10.00
N HIS A 78 2.78 1.23 -8.92
CA HIS A 78 3.10 1.89 -7.66
C HIS A 78 4.43 1.37 -7.07
N SER A 79 4.66 0.05 -7.12
CA SER A 79 5.89 -0.58 -6.62
C SER A 79 7.14 -0.21 -7.42
N LEU A 80 7.01 0.25 -8.68
CA LEU A 80 8.15 0.69 -9.48
C LEU A 80 8.78 1.97 -8.92
N THR A 81 7.95 2.88 -8.41
CA THR A 81 8.36 4.21 -7.96
C THR A 81 8.47 4.32 -6.44
N HIS A 82 7.74 3.48 -5.69
CA HIS A 82 7.67 3.55 -4.24
C HIS A 82 8.13 2.25 -3.58
N ALA A 83 8.83 2.39 -2.46
CA ALA A 83 9.07 1.32 -1.50
C ALA A 83 8.05 1.43 -0.36
N THR A 84 7.53 0.29 0.10
CA THR A 84 6.57 0.24 1.21
C THR A 84 7.05 -0.74 2.27
N TRP A 85 6.76 -0.42 3.54
CA TRP A 85 7.01 -1.27 4.70
C TRP A 85 5.79 -1.23 5.62
N GLU A 86 5.50 -2.35 6.29
CA GLU A 86 4.49 -2.40 7.36
C GLU A 86 5.19 -2.38 8.71
N VAL A 87 4.80 -1.44 9.57
CA VAL A 87 5.36 -1.25 10.91
C VAL A 87 4.26 -1.37 11.95
N THR A 88 4.63 -1.90 13.13
CA THR A 88 3.73 -1.98 14.29
C THR A 88 4.25 -1.03 15.35
N LEU A 89 3.50 0.03 15.63
CA LEU A 89 3.86 0.99 16.67
C LEU A 89 3.59 0.41 18.07
N PRO A 90 4.39 0.77 19.10
CA PRO A 90 4.10 0.39 20.48
C PRO A 90 2.68 0.80 20.89
N GLY A 91 1.88 -0.17 21.34
CA GLY A 91 0.51 0.08 21.80
C GLY A 91 -0.49 0.53 20.72
N ALA A 92 -0.14 0.46 19.43
CA ALA A 92 -0.96 0.97 18.35
C ALA A 92 -1.10 -0.03 17.19
N ALA A 93 -2.07 0.25 16.31
CA ALA A 93 -2.33 -0.57 15.14
C ALA A 93 -1.17 -0.53 14.13
N LYS A 94 -1.08 -1.60 13.32
CA LYS A 94 -0.19 -1.67 12.16
C LYS A 94 -0.43 -0.49 11.22
N THR A 95 0.64 0.05 10.67
CA THR A 95 0.58 1.10 9.65
C THR A 95 1.67 0.91 8.60
N LYS A 96 1.60 1.69 7.53
CA LYS A 96 2.56 1.60 6.43
C LYS A 96 3.40 2.88 6.35
N VAL A 97 4.67 2.66 6.07
CA VAL A 97 5.63 3.68 5.63
C VAL A 97 5.78 3.50 4.12
N VAL A 98 5.63 4.57 3.36
CA VAL A 98 5.82 4.58 1.90
C VAL A 98 6.83 5.66 1.57
N ALA A 99 7.86 5.36 0.78
CA ALA A 99 8.82 6.36 0.35
C ALA A 99 9.13 6.20 -1.14
N ASN A 100 9.49 7.31 -1.80
CA ASN A 100 9.99 7.24 -3.16
C ASN A 100 11.33 6.47 -3.18
N LYS A 101 11.56 5.66 -4.21
CA LYS A 101 12.84 4.95 -4.38
C LYS A 101 13.97 5.89 -4.81
N GLU A 102 13.66 7.05 -5.38
CA GLU A 102 14.62 8.12 -5.63
C GLU A 102 14.73 9.02 -4.38
N PRO A 103 15.85 8.98 -3.64
CA PRO A 103 15.97 9.73 -2.39
C PRO A 103 15.93 11.25 -2.57
N LYS A 104 16.28 11.78 -3.76
CA LYS A 104 16.21 13.22 -4.05
C LYS A 104 14.81 13.82 -3.96
N GLU A 105 13.77 12.98 -4.03
CA GLU A 105 12.38 13.42 -3.89
C GLU A 105 12.00 13.74 -2.43
N GLU A 106 12.81 13.30 -1.46
CA GLU A 106 12.67 13.57 -0.02
C GLU A 106 11.23 13.37 0.51
N THR A 107 10.53 12.39 -0.07
CA THR A 107 9.10 12.20 0.15
C THR A 107 8.86 10.87 0.85
N VAL A 108 8.34 10.98 2.07
CA VAL A 108 7.90 9.86 2.90
C VAL A 108 6.45 10.08 3.30
N TYR A 109 5.64 9.05 3.19
CA TYR A 109 4.28 8.98 3.69
C TYR A 109 4.23 8.02 4.86
N PHE A 110 3.59 8.46 5.94
CA PHE A 110 3.39 7.69 7.14
C PHE A 110 1.96 7.87 7.61
N ARG A 111 1.30 6.75 7.94
CA ARG A 111 -0.14 6.74 8.31
C ARG A 111 -1.03 7.44 7.27
N GLY A 112 -0.70 7.26 5.98
CA GLY A 112 -1.45 7.83 4.86
C GLY A 112 -1.24 9.33 4.63
N LYS A 113 -0.30 9.98 5.33
CA LYS A 113 -0.01 11.42 5.19
C LYS A 113 1.45 11.65 4.83
N LYS A 114 1.73 12.65 4.00
CA LYS A 114 3.10 13.10 3.72
C LYS A 114 3.72 13.65 5.01
N LEU A 115 4.92 13.19 5.35
CA LEU A 115 5.68 13.74 6.46
C LEU A 115 6.21 15.13 6.08
N PRO A 116 5.93 16.18 6.87
CA PRO A 116 6.42 17.51 6.59
C PRO A 116 7.91 17.64 6.97
N GLY A 117 8.68 18.38 6.18
CA GLY A 117 10.05 18.76 6.53
C GLY A 117 11.08 17.61 6.50
N ILE A 118 10.75 16.47 5.91
CA ILE A 118 11.72 15.41 5.64
C ILE A 118 12.75 15.93 4.64
N THR A 119 14.02 15.80 5.00
CA THR A 119 15.17 16.14 4.17
C THR A 119 16.21 15.04 4.26
N ARG A 120 17.09 14.95 3.25
CA ARG A 120 18.19 14.00 3.31
C ARG A 120 19.23 14.40 4.35
N THR A 121 19.69 13.41 5.10
CA THR A 121 20.81 13.51 6.04
C THR A 121 21.91 12.52 5.64
N ASN A 122 23.12 12.70 6.19
CA ASN A 122 24.28 11.83 5.90
C ASN A 122 24.52 11.62 4.39
N VAL A 123 24.55 12.72 3.62
CA VAL A 123 24.59 12.68 2.16
C VAL A 123 26.02 12.43 1.67
N PHE A 124 26.23 11.24 1.12
CA PHE A 124 27.41 10.85 0.35
C PHE A 124 27.00 10.43 -1.07
N ALA A 125 27.97 10.31 -1.97
CA ALA A 125 27.70 10.05 -3.39
C ALA A 125 26.81 8.82 -3.67
N ALA A 126 26.92 7.78 -2.81
CA ALA A 126 26.19 6.52 -2.95
C ALA A 126 25.33 6.18 -1.72
N PHE A 127 25.10 7.14 -0.82
CA PHE A 127 24.42 6.90 0.44
C PHE A 127 23.71 8.15 0.95
N CYS A 128 22.50 8.02 1.46
CA CYS A 128 21.86 9.06 2.26
C CYS A 128 20.76 8.46 3.13
N ASN A 129 20.31 9.22 4.12
CA ASN A 129 19.21 8.83 5.00
C ASN A 129 18.03 9.79 4.88
N LEU A 130 16.83 9.29 5.16
CA LEU A 130 15.69 10.09 5.58
C LEU A 130 15.34 9.68 7.01
N GLU A 131 15.32 10.63 7.95
CA GLU A 131 15.18 10.34 9.38
C GLU A 131 14.02 11.14 9.97
N TRP A 132 13.25 10.51 10.84
CA TRP A 132 12.20 11.17 11.61
C TRP A 132 11.89 10.40 12.88
N SER A 133 11.18 11.05 13.79
CA SER A 133 10.64 10.42 15.00
C SER A 133 9.13 10.53 15.03
N TYR A 134 8.50 9.57 15.68
CA TYR A 134 7.08 9.63 16.01
C TYR A 134 6.88 9.07 17.40
N GLN A 135 6.45 9.91 18.34
CA GLN A 135 6.46 9.61 19.78
C GLN A 135 7.89 9.22 20.21
N GLU A 136 8.08 8.08 20.86
CA GLU A 136 9.39 7.58 21.31
C GLU A 136 10.08 6.70 20.26
N VAL A 137 9.46 6.46 19.10
CA VAL A 137 9.98 5.59 18.04
C VAL A 137 10.81 6.39 17.04
N GLN A 138 12.01 5.88 16.74
CA GLN A 138 12.91 6.46 15.75
C GLN A 138 12.82 5.68 14.43
N PHE A 139 12.69 6.42 13.34
CA PHE A 139 12.66 5.88 11.99
C PHE A 139 13.80 6.42 11.15
N LYS A 140 14.36 5.55 10.33
CA LYS A 140 15.36 5.91 9.32
C LYS A 140 15.13 5.07 8.08
N ILE A 141 15.14 5.69 6.92
CA ILE A 141 15.30 4.98 5.65
C ILE A 141 16.72 5.19 5.18
N GLU A 142 17.50 4.11 5.13
CA GLU A 142 18.85 4.12 4.56
C GLU A 142 18.76 3.87 3.07
N PHE A 143 19.21 4.84 2.27
CA PHE A 143 19.33 4.70 0.82
C PHE A 143 20.76 4.34 0.45
N ARG A 144 20.93 3.28 -0.34
CA ARG A 144 22.22 2.85 -0.90
C ARG A 144 22.13 2.78 -2.41
N LEU A 145 23.09 3.40 -3.09
CA LEU A 145 23.25 3.30 -4.53
C LEU A 145 24.20 2.16 -4.85
N GLU A 146 23.65 1.06 -5.36
CA GLU A 146 24.45 0.00 -5.95
C GLU A 146 24.43 0.16 -7.47
N ARG A 147 23.43 -0.43 -8.14
CA ARG A 147 23.10 -0.14 -9.54
C ARG A 147 21.93 0.83 -9.67
N THR A 148 20.99 0.70 -8.74
CA THR A 148 19.85 1.60 -8.52
C THR A 148 19.78 1.92 -7.03
N TRP A 149 19.10 3.01 -6.68
CA TRP A 149 18.83 3.31 -5.29
C TRP A 149 17.95 2.22 -4.67
N THR A 150 18.35 1.74 -3.50
CA THR A 150 17.59 0.81 -2.67
C THR A 150 17.39 1.44 -1.30
N GLY A 151 16.17 1.34 -0.76
CA GLY A 151 15.83 1.86 0.56
C GLY A 151 15.68 0.73 1.57
N THR A 152 16.24 0.87 2.76
CA THR A 152 16.01 -0.03 3.90
C THR A 152 15.41 0.76 5.05
N LEU A 153 14.21 0.39 5.49
CA LEU A 153 13.60 0.99 6.68
C LEU A 153 14.18 0.36 7.95
N VAL A 154 14.59 1.22 8.87
CA VAL A 154 15.02 0.89 10.22
C VAL A 154 14.07 1.57 11.20
N MET A 155 13.47 0.78 12.09
CA MET A 155 12.62 1.24 13.19
C MET A 155 13.25 0.77 14.50
N ASP A 156 13.59 1.70 15.40
CA ASP A 156 14.25 1.41 16.69
C ASP A 156 15.42 0.42 16.57
N LYS A 157 16.33 0.70 15.64
CA LYS A 157 17.53 -0.10 15.33
C LYS A 157 17.25 -1.49 14.73
N SER A 158 15.99 -1.81 14.41
CA SER A 158 15.60 -3.06 13.76
C SER A 158 15.24 -2.81 12.31
N ILE A 159 15.73 -3.66 11.41
CA ILE A 159 15.36 -3.60 9.99
C ILE A 159 13.93 -4.08 9.83
N VAL A 160 13.14 -3.31 9.09
CA VAL A 160 11.76 -3.68 8.74
C VAL A 160 11.76 -4.24 7.31
N PRO A 161 11.22 -5.44 7.09
CA PRO A 161 11.14 -6.01 5.75
C PRO A 161 10.15 -5.23 4.87
N HIS A 162 10.39 -5.24 3.56
CA HIS A 162 9.44 -4.66 2.61
C HIS A 162 8.07 -5.31 2.73
N PHE A 163 7.04 -4.49 2.58
CA PHE A 163 5.66 -4.95 2.48
C PHE A 163 5.45 -5.64 1.13
N ILE A 164 4.90 -6.85 1.17
CA ILE A 164 4.49 -7.60 -0.02
C ILE A 164 2.96 -7.52 -0.11
N PRO A 165 2.41 -6.79 -1.08
CA PRO A 165 0.96 -6.64 -1.22
C PRO A 165 0.31 -7.94 -1.68
N SER A 166 -0.92 -8.17 -1.24
CA SER A 166 -1.78 -9.20 -1.82
C SER A 166 -2.23 -8.73 -3.20
N THR A 167 -2.09 -9.59 -4.20
CA THR A 167 -2.47 -9.35 -5.60
C THR A 167 -3.54 -10.34 -6.07
N GLY A 168 -4.39 -10.79 -5.13
CA GLY A 168 -5.62 -11.54 -5.39
C GLY A 168 -5.48 -12.91 -6.02
#